data_AF-A0A151ZJJ9-F1
#
_entry.id   AF-A0A151ZJJ9-F1
#
_cell.length_a   1.000
_cell.length_b   1.000
_cell.length_c   1.000
_cell.angle_alpha   90.00
_cell.angle_beta   90.00
_cell.angle_gamma   90.00
#
_symmetry.space_group_name_H-M   'P 1'
#
loop_
_entity.id
_entity.type
_entity.pdbx_description
1 polymer ?
#
loop_
_entity_poly.entity_id
_entity_poly.type
_entity_poly.pdbx_seq_one_letter_code
_entity_poly.pdbx_strand_id
1 'polypeptide(L)'
;MSEKPNFLILLIAQGVSVVGDSFGQRCSRVNYKHSTRHMMIGLCLMTAVQMFVIIGILQLALPTSITGAIYIDNKKVECYKELDIEGKIENCTPSNCTVIPCESQGPFSMFKSILLHPFLLTNGLMNIIYYNGEVFLYKEPLGLLFLVIAALSSTFLINPLNMIFGEPINQPIPALIYFFGITGSLLSVIEFSPKSFTKQKIESDENKNSNDNEKNSSINSGDGAVEENKNSNDNDNDNGNGKEVVYKHHEYSNSHKDYEESVSLLQDNVGQIVREHREKIPLKERVKSLVLRGIKILIPMFLLCIANALWMETTLFYNDQFRTNAFGYNSLDQILLPFYLFSFMLVIDLIKPLKKAFYNSDDQEESLLQAVKSTWKETSLPVLFIYRFLINGRAIMYFYLAIKYDLTLVYLELTLIRVVLNWLGAILLNLLVPKWINATAEEKRKAFHPVNIVLKCIGTVGVVVSLIILNK
;
A
#
# COMPACT_ATOMS: atom_id res chain seq x y z
N MET A 1 2.75 24.15 28.15
CA MET A 1 1.80 23.92 27.04
C MET A 1 2.63 23.54 25.84
N SER A 2 2.56 22.30 25.37
CA SER A 2 3.16 21.94 24.09
C SER A 2 2.45 22.76 23.01
N GLU A 3 3.21 23.44 22.16
CA GLU A 3 2.62 24.05 20.96
C GLU A 3 1.92 22.93 20.17
N LYS A 4 0.73 23.18 19.62
CA LYS A 4 0.07 22.25 18.70
C LYS A 4 0.47 22.61 17.27
N PRO A 5 0.61 21.63 16.36
CA PRO A 5 0.83 21.92 14.96
C PRO A 5 -0.34 22.72 14.38
N ASN A 6 -0.05 23.64 13.46
CA ASN A 6 -1.10 24.31 12.71
C ASN A 6 -1.87 23.27 11.88
N PHE A 7 -3.19 23.20 12.07
CA PHE A 7 -4.07 22.26 11.37
C PHE A 7 -3.89 22.29 9.85
N LEU A 8 -3.60 23.47 9.26
CA LEU A 8 -3.34 23.59 7.83
C LEU A 8 -2.12 22.78 7.38
N ILE A 9 -1.06 22.70 8.19
CA ILE A 9 0.14 21.91 7.89
C ILE A 9 -0.22 20.42 7.90
N LEU A 10 -1.02 19.97 8.87
CA LEU A 10 -1.50 18.59 8.92
C LEU A 10 -2.35 18.24 7.69
N LEU A 11 -3.24 19.15 7.29
CA LEU A 11 -4.08 18.98 6.12
C LEU A 11 -3.26 18.90 4.83
N ILE A 12 -2.24 19.76 4.67
CA ILE A 12 -1.32 19.72 3.53
C ILE A 12 -0.54 18.40 3.52
N ALA A 13 -0.01 17.96 4.66
CA ALA A 13 0.73 16.70 4.77
C ALA A 13 -0.13 15.50 4.35
N GLN A 14 -1.40 15.47 4.77
CA GLN A 14 -2.34 14.43 4.33
C GLN A 14 -2.79 14.60 2.88
N GLY A 15 -2.96 15.82 2.40
CA GLY A 15 -3.26 16.08 0.99
C GLY A 15 -2.18 15.50 0.07
N VAL A 16 -0.90 15.73 0.41
CA VAL A 16 0.25 15.12 -0.27
C VAL A 16 0.18 13.59 -0.21
N SER A 17 -0.20 13.02 0.94
CA SER A 17 -0.43 11.58 1.06
C SER A 17 -1.48 11.06 0.10
N VAL A 18 -2.66 11.68 0.06
CA VAL A 18 -3.81 11.19 -0.73
C VAL A 18 -3.51 11.28 -2.22
N VAL A 19 -2.86 12.36 -2.66
CA VAL A 19 -2.39 12.47 -4.04
C VAL A 19 -1.36 11.37 -4.32
N GLY A 20 -0.37 11.17 -3.43
CA GLY A 20 0.60 10.08 -3.55
C GLY A 20 -0.07 8.71 -3.67
N ASP A 21 -0.99 8.39 -2.77
CA ASP A 21 -1.76 7.14 -2.77
C ASP A 21 -2.53 6.92 -4.09
N SER A 22 -2.97 8.00 -4.75
CA SER A 22 -3.62 7.94 -6.08
C SER A 22 -2.65 7.42 -7.16
N PHE A 23 -1.40 7.93 -7.17
CA PHE A 23 -0.36 7.42 -8.06
C PHE A 23 0.07 6.00 -7.68
N GLY A 24 0.11 5.69 -6.38
CA GLY A 24 0.37 4.34 -5.87
C GLY A 24 -0.65 3.32 -6.36
N GLN A 25 -1.95 3.67 -6.33
CA GLN A 25 -3.02 2.84 -6.90
C GLN A 25 -2.82 2.59 -8.39
N ARG A 26 -2.45 3.61 -9.17
CA ARG A 26 -2.14 3.44 -10.59
C ARG A 26 -0.94 2.52 -10.81
N CYS A 27 0.15 2.72 -10.07
CA CYS A 27 1.32 1.84 -10.13
C CYS A 27 0.93 0.37 -9.86
N SER A 28 0.14 0.12 -8.82
CA SER A 28 -0.30 -1.22 -8.44
C SER A 28 -1.26 -1.84 -9.46
N ARG A 29 -2.27 -1.10 -9.91
CA ARG A 29 -3.40 -1.63 -10.72
C ARG A 29 -3.13 -1.66 -12.21
N VAL A 30 -2.27 -0.76 -12.70
CA VAL A 30 -1.99 -0.59 -14.13
C VAL A 30 -0.60 -1.13 -14.46
N ASN A 31 0.44 -0.62 -13.80
CA ASN A 31 1.82 -0.93 -14.20
C ASN A 31 2.27 -2.31 -13.69
N TYR A 32 2.00 -2.61 -12.42
CA TYR A 32 2.45 -3.85 -11.75
C TYR A 32 1.31 -4.80 -11.42
N LYS A 33 0.23 -4.77 -12.22
CA LYS A 33 -0.97 -5.57 -11.98
C LYS A 33 -0.67 -7.06 -11.76
N HIS A 34 0.34 -7.58 -12.47
CA HIS A 34 0.66 -9.00 -12.54
C HIS A 34 1.63 -9.45 -11.43
N SER A 35 2.53 -8.57 -10.96
CA SER A 35 3.60 -8.94 -10.02
C SER A 35 3.68 -8.05 -8.78
N THR A 36 3.49 -8.67 -7.61
CA THR A 36 3.75 -8.05 -6.28
C THR A 36 5.23 -7.74 -6.11
N ARG A 37 6.08 -8.66 -6.60
CA ARG A 37 7.52 -8.59 -6.48
C ARG A 37 8.07 -7.39 -7.24
N HIS A 38 7.64 -7.19 -8.48
CA HIS A 38 8.09 -6.05 -9.31
C HIS A 38 7.66 -4.71 -8.70
N MET A 39 6.43 -4.63 -8.20
CA MET A 39 5.97 -3.44 -7.47
C MET A 39 6.89 -3.15 -6.29
N MET A 40 7.18 -4.13 -5.43
CA MET A 40 8.05 -3.94 -4.27
C MET A 40 9.47 -3.53 -4.66
N ILE A 41 10.06 -4.14 -5.68
CA ILE A 41 11.39 -3.77 -6.20
C ILE A 41 11.41 -2.33 -6.72
N GLY A 42 10.45 -1.97 -7.58
CA GLY A 42 10.38 -0.63 -8.17
C GLY A 42 10.21 0.43 -7.10
N LEU A 43 9.28 0.18 -6.16
CA LEU A 43 9.03 1.03 -5.01
C LEU A 43 10.28 1.24 -4.16
N CYS A 44 11.00 0.17 -3.86
CA CYS A 44 12.21 0.18 -3.07
C CYS A 44 13.33 0.98 -3.74
N LEU A 45 13.65 0.66 -5.00
CA LEU A 45 14.74 1.31 -5.74
C LEU A 45 14.47 2.78 -5.97
N MET A 46 13.26 3.13 -6.41
CA MET A 46 12.90 4.53 -6.66
C MET A 46 13.01 5.36 -5.37
N THR A 47 12.57 4.80 -4.24
CA THR A 47 12.63 5.49 -2.95
C THR A 47 14.06 5.71 -2.50
N ALA A 48 14.90 4.68 -2.56
CA ALA A 48 16.30 4.79 -2.17
C ALA A 48 17.05 5.82 -3.04
N VAL A 49 16.87 5.79 -4.36
CA VAL A 49 17.50 6.74 -5.28
C VAL A 49 17.01 8.16 -5.03
N GLN A 50 15.69 8.36 -4.92
CA GLN A 50 15.13 9.69 -4.67
C GLN A 50 15.62 10.27 -3.35
N MET A 51 15.56 9.49 -2.26
CA MET A 51 15.97 9.96 -0.94
C MET A 51 17.46 10.17 -0.86
N PHE A 52 18.27 9.33 -1.50
CA PHE A 52 19.71 9.56 -1.61
C PHE A 52 20.03 10.89 -2.30
N VAL A 53 19.39 11.19 -3.43
CA VAL A 53 19.62 12.43 -4.17
C VAL A 53 19.07 13.64 -3.41
N ILE A 54 17.81 13.60 -2.97
CA ILE A 54 17.14 14.74 -2.32
C ILE A 54 17.77 15.03 -0.97
N ILE A 55 17.88 14.03 -0.08
CA ILE A 55 18.49 14.24 1.24
C ILE A 55 19.98 14.51 1.09
N GLY A 56 20.68 13.90 0.13
CA GLY A 56 22.08 14.21 -0.14
C GLY A 56 22.29 15.67 -0.53
N ILE A 57 21.47 16.21 -1.45
CA ILE A 57 21.51 17.64 -1.81
C ILE A 57 21.19 18.50 -0.59
N LEU A 58 20.14 18.17 0.18
CA LEU A 58 19.77 18.95 1.37
C LEU A 58 20.87 18.92 2.45
N GLN A 59 21.52 17.77 2.66
CA GLN A 59 22.63 17.61 3.59
C GLN A 59 23.81 18.54 3.22
N LEU A 60 24.08 18.70 1.93
CA LEU A 60 25.17 19.55 1.42
C LEU A 60 24.79 21.03 1.34
N ALA A 61 23.53 21.34 1.03
CA ALA A 61 23.07 22.71 0.78
C ALA A 61 22.60 23.44 2.05
N LEU A 62 22.02 22.73 3.02
CA LEU A 62 21.51 23.33 4.25
C LEU A 62 22.60 23.39 5.33
N PRO A 63 22.56 24.41 6.20
CA PRO A 63 23.50 24.52 7.31
C PRO A 63 23.32 23.39 8.32
N THR A 64 24.41 23.03 8.99
CA THR A 64 24.46 22.04 10.10
C THR A 64 23.49 22.40 11.23
N SER A 65 23.14 23.69 11.39
CA SER A 65 22.14 24.15 12.34
C SER A 65 20.74 23.57 12.11
N ILE A 66 20.48 23.03 10.91
CA ILE A 66 19.24 22.34 10.52
C ILE A 66 19.51 20.83 10.37
N THR A 67 20.46 20.44 9.52
CA THR A 67 20.70 19.03 9.15
C THR A 67 21.43 18.23 10.21
N GLY A 68 22.13 18.89 11.12
CA GLY A 68 22.77 18.28 12.29
C GLY A 68 22.03 18.56 13.60
N ALA A 69 20.91 19.30 13.59
CA ALA A 69 20.20 19.59 14.83
C ALA A 69 19.60 18.32 15.43
N ILE A 70 19.83 18.12 16.73
CA ILE A 70 19.24 17.05 17.53
C ILE A 70 18.28 17.70 18.52
N TYR A 71 17.12 17.10 18.68
CA TYR A 71 16.09 17.55 19.61
C TYR A 71 15.73 16.41 20.54
N ILE A 72 15.92 16.59 21.84
CA ILE A 72 15.49 15.65 22.88
C ILE A 72 14.47 16.38 23.73
N ASP A 73 13.31 15.76 23.99
CA ASP A 73 12.18 16.38 24.69
C ASP A 73 11.75 17.74 24.09
N ASN A 74 11.69 17.82 22.75
CA ASN A 74 11.40 19.04 21.99
C ASN A 74 12.39 20.20 22.20
N LYS A 75 13.56 19.95 22.80
CA LYS A 75 14.62 20.94 23.02
C LYS A 75 15.84 20.60 22.20
N LYS A 76 16.38 21.60 21.52
CA LYS A 76 17.65 21.46 20.81
C LYS A 76 18.76 21.21 21.83
N VAL A 77 19.52 20.13 21.64
CA VAL A 77 20.64 19.74 22.51
C VAL A 77 21.97 19.97 21.79
N GLU A 78 23.02 20.23 22.57
CA GLU A 78 24.39 20.34 22.06
C GLU A 78 24.97 18.95 21.75
N CYS A 79 25.90 18.90 20.79
CA CYS A 79 26.65 17.69 20.48
C CYS A 79 27.95 17.63 21.27
N TYR A 80 28.37 16.42 21.60
CA TYR A 80 29.56 16.12 22.39
C TYR A 80 30.46 15.13 21.63
N LYS A 81 31.77 15.34 21.70
CA LYS A 81 32.73 14.48 21.00
C LYS A 81 32.65 13.02 21.45
N GLU A 82 32.59 12.81 22.76
CA GLU A 82 32.61 11.50 23.39
C GLU A 82 31.37 10.67 23.03
N LEU A 83 30.21 11.33 22.93
CA LEU A 83 28.94 10.69 22.58
C LEU A 83 28.77 10.56 21.06
N ASP A 84 28.86 11.68 20.32
CA ASP A 84 28.42 11.77 18.92
C ASP A 84 29.51 11.36 17.90
N ILE A 85 30.79 11.32 18.29
CA ILE A 85 31.90 10.88 17.42
C ILE A 85 32.47 9.54 17.88
N GLU A 86 32.69 9.38 19.19
CA GLU A 86 33.28 8.15 19.75
C GLU A 86 32.22 7.08 20.06
N GLY A 87 30.93 7.42 20.07
CA GLY A 87 29.83 6.49 20.29
C GLY A 87 29.70 6.00 21.74
N LYS A 88 30.27 6.72 22.72
CA LYS A 88 30.18 6.33 24.13
C LYS A 88 28.82 6.72 24.70
N ILE A 89 28.11 5.76 25.25
CA ILE A 89 26.82 5.99 25.91
C ILE A 89 27.10 6.52 27.33
N GLU A 90 27.30 7.83 27.46
CA GLU A 90 27.57 8.53 28.71
C GLU A 90 26.63 9.73 28.89
N ASN A 91 26.30 10.06 30.14
CA ASN A 91 25.52 11.25 30.46
C ASN A 91 26.38 12.51 30.29
N CYS A 92 26.45 13.03 29.07
CA CYS A 92 27.22 14.21 28.73
C CYS A 92 26.52 15.52 29.09
N THR A 93 27.31 16.41 29.68
CA THR A 93 27.00 17.79 30.06
C THR A 93 28.18 18.66 29.63
N PRO A 94 28.01 19.99 29.54
CA PRO A 94 29.13 20.89 29.23
C PRO A 94 30.26 20.85 30.26
N SER A 95 30.02 20.31 31.46
CA SER A 95 31.02 20.16 32.52
C SER A 95 31.89 18.91 32.42
N ASN A 96 31.43 17.84 31.75
CA ASN A 96 32.15 16.55 31.69
C ASN A 96 32.46 16.08 30.26
N CYS A 97 31.86 16.67 29.22
CA CYS A 97 32.10 16.31 27.84
C CYS A 97 32.47 17.53 26.98
N THR A 98 33.14 17.29 25.86
CA THR A 98 33.63 18.34 24.98
C THR A 98 32.53 18.74 24.00
N VAL A 99 31.98 19.95 24.16
CA VAL A 99 30.97 20.50 23.24
C VAL A 99 31.57 20.72 21.86
N ILE A 100 30.92 20.19 20.83
CA ILE A 100 31.31 20.31 19.43
C ILE A 100 30.11 20.72 18.56
N PRO A 101 30.34 21.32 17.38
CA PRO A 101 29.26 21.53 16.42
C PRO A 101 28.72 20.17 15.95
N CYS A 102 27.39 20.03 15.92
CA CYS A 102 26.75 18.83 15.40
C CYS A 102 27.05 18.62 13.91
N GLU A 103 27.50 17.42 13.54
CA GLU A 103 27.72 17.04 12.15
C GLU A 103 26.39 16.89 11.40
N SER A 104 26.34 17.29 10.12
CA SER A 104 25.15 17.11 9.29
C SER A 104 24.83 15.63 9.10
N GLN A 105 23.59 15.24 9.37
CA GLN A 105 23.12 13.87 9.17
C GLN A 105 22.46 13.69 7.80
N GLY A 106 22.65 12.53 7.18
CA GLY A 106 22.11 12.20 5.87
C GLY A 106 22.76 10.93 5.27
N PRO A 107 22.59 10.69 3.95
CA PRO A 107 23.04 9.47 3.30
C PRO A 107 24.53 9.14 3.54
N PHE A 108 25.37 10.16 3.56
CA PHE A 108 26.83 9.97 3.61
C PHE A 108 27.35 9.76 5.02
N SER A 109 26.71 10.34 6.04
CA SER A 109 27.16 10.24 7.43
C SER A 109 26.61 9.00 8.14
N MET A 110 25.51 8.41 7.63
CA MET A 110 24.84 7.34 8.37
C MET A 110 25.61 6.03 8.45
N PHE A 111 26.51 5.75 7.52
CA PHE A 111 27.39 4.59 7.62
C PHE A 111 28.27 4.62 8.87
N LYS A 112 28.74 5.82 9.27
CA LYS A 112 29.52 6.01 10.51
C LYS A 112 28.66 5.70 11.73
N SER A 113 27.43 6.22 11.82
CA SER A 113 26.57 5.94 12.97
C SER A 113 26.14 4.48 13.05
N ILE A 114 25.95 3.79 11.92
CA ILE A 114 25.68 2.34 11.91
C ILE A 114 26.89 1.56 12.45
N LEU A 115 28.11 1.97 12.11
CA LEU A 115 29.33 1.35 12.61
C LEU A 115 29.45 1.51 14.14
N LEU A 116 29.10 2.70 14.65
CA LEU A 116 29.08 2.99 16.08
C LEU A 116 27.94 2.26 16.80
N HIS A 117 26.77 2.18 16.16
CA HIS A 117 25.54 1.62 16.75
C HIS A 117 24.85 0.65 15.76
N PRO A 118 25.30 -0.61 15.67
CA PRO A 118 24.72 -1.61 14.76
C PRO A 118 23.23 -1.89 14.98
N PHE A 119 22.71 -1.59 16.18
CA PHE A 119 21.30 -1.74 16.52
C PHE A 119 20.37 -0.89 15.62
N LEU A 120 20.88 0.20 15.02
CA LEU A 120 20.16 1.00 14.03
C LEU A 120 19.63 0.16 12.86
N LEU A 121 20.30 -0.94 12.51
CA LEU A 121 19.88 -1.85 11.43
C LEU A 121 18.59 -2.61 11.74
N THR A 122 18.16 -2.67 13.00
CA THR A 122 16.89 -3.34 13.36
C THR A 122 15.66 -2.64 12.78
N ASN A 123 15.79 -1.36 12.38
CA ASN A 123 14.74 -0.65 11.63
C ASN A 123 14.40 -1.36 10.31
N GLY A 124 15.38 -2.05 9.71
CA GLY A 124 15.17 -2.86 8.52
C GLY A 124 14.12 -3.95 8.67
N LEU A 125 14.00 -4.54 9.86
CA LEU A 125 12.97 -5.55 10.15
C LEU A 125 11.56 -4.95 10.07
N MET A 126 11.37 -3.76 10.63
CA MET A 126 10.10 -3.04 10.58
C MET A 126 9.75 -2.65 9.15
N ASN A 127 10.73 -2.20 8.38
CA ASN A 127 10.55 -1.90 6.96
C ASN A 127 10.15 -3.12 6.14
N ILE A 128 10.76 -4.28 6.36
CA ILE A 128 10.35 -5.52 5.68
C ILE A 128 8.88 -5.80 5.95
N ILE A 129 8.44 -5.75 7.20
CA ILE A 129 7.05 -6.00 7.58
C ILE A 129 6.12 -4.96 6.94
N TYR A 130 6.47 -3.68 7.06
CA TYR A 130 5.68 -2.57 6.56
C TYR A 130 5.49 -2.65 5.05
N TYR A 131 6.56 -2.74 4.25
CA TYR A 131 6.43 -2.72 2.79
C TYR A 131 5.78 -3.98 2.24
N ASN A 132 6.01 -5.15 2.84
CA ASN A 132 5.27 -6.35 2.45
C ASN A 132 3.78 -6.19 2.75
N GLY A 133 3.43 -5.76 3.98
CA GLY A 133 2.04 -5.53 4.36
C GLY A 133 1.35 -4.50 3.48
N GLU A 134 2.04 -3.40 3.16
CA GLU A 134 1.57 -2.33 2.28
C GLU A 134 1.26 -2.86 0.87
N VAL A 135 2.19 -3.57 0.24
CA VAL A 135 1.98 -4.11 -1.11
C VAL A 135 0.89 -5.19 -1.12
N PHE A 136 0.82 -6.04 -0.09
CA PHE A 136 -0.25 -7.04 0.03
C PHE A 136 -1.63 -6.39 0.18
N LEU A 137 -1.75 -5.35 1.00
CA LEU A 137 -3.01 -4.63 1.17
C LEU A 137 -3.39 -3.86 -0.09
N TYR A 138 -2.46 -3.21 -0.81
CA TYR A 138 -2.78 -2.48 -2.04
C TYR A 138 -3.46 -3.33 -3.14
N LYS A 139 -3.25 -4.64 -3.13
CA LYS A 139 -3.95 -5.57 -4.04
C LYS A 139 -5.42 -5.79 -3.69
N GLU A 140 -5.82 -5.53 -2.45
CA GLU A 140 -7.21 -5.62 -2.04
C GLU A 140 -7.98 -4.32 -2.34
N PRO A 141 -9.26 -4.39 -2.76
CA PRO A 141 -10.05 -3.19 -3.10
C PRO A 141 -10.13 -2.14 -1.98
N LEU A 142 -10.14 -2.58 -0.72
CA LEU A 142 -10.19 -1.74 0.49
C LEU A 142 -8.82 -1.61 1.19
N GLY A 143 -7.74 -2.02 0.51
CA GLY A 143 -6.39 -2.05 1.06
C GLY A 143 -5.92 -0.75 1.69
N LEU A 144 -6.14 0.37 1.00
CA LEU A 144 -5.75 1.70 1.48
C LEU A 144 -6.42 2.04 2.81
N LEU A 145 -7.68 1.62 3.00
CA LEU A 145 -8.41 1.88 4.23
C LEU A 145 -7.93 0.99 5.37
N PHE A 146 -7.59 -0.28 5.09
CA PHE A 146 -6.97 -1.16 6.08
C PHE A 146 -5.60 -0.64 6.54
N LEU A 147 -4.82 -0.01 5.66
CA LEU A 147 -3.57 0.67 6.03
C LEU A 147 -3.82 1.80 7.05
N VAL A 148 -4.87 2.60 6.82
CA VAL A 148 -5.23 3.67 7.75
C VAL A 148 -5.76 3.13 9.08
N ILE A 149 -6.57 2.07 9.06
CA ILE A 149 -7.05 1.43 10.30
C ILE A 149 -5.88 0.82 11.07
N ALA A 150 -4.92 0.19 10.39
CA ALA A 150 -3.71 -0.34 11.02
C ALA A 150 -2.88 0.77 11.68
N ALA A 151 -2.69 1.90 11.00
CA ALA A 151 -2.03 3.09 11.55
C ALA A 151 -2.81 3.71 12.72
N LEU A 152 -4.14 3.75 12.65
CA LEU A 152 -4.95 4.27 13.76
C LEU A 152 -4.86 3.33 14.98
N SER A 153 -4.87 2.03 14.73
CA SER A 153 -4.79 1.00 15.78
C SER A 153 -3.39 0.93 16.41
N SER A 154 -2.33 1.31 15.68
CA SER A 154 -0.97 1.28 16.21
C SER A 154 -0.77 2.23 17.39
N THR A 155 -1.59 3.28 17.47
CA THR A 155 -1.57 4.24 18.59
C THR A 155 -1.90 3.60 19.95
N PHE A 156 -2.59 2.45 19.99
CA PHE A 156 -2.79 1.70 21.24
C PHE A 156 -1.52 1.04 21.76
N LEU A 157 -0.57 0.77 20.86
CA LEU A 157 0.69 0.11 21.19
C LEU A 157 1.78 1.11 21.57
N ILE A 158 1.64 2.39 21.18
CA ILE A 158 2.60 3.45 21.48
C ILE A 158 2.87 3.55 22.98
N ASN A 159 1.84 3.73 23.82
CA ASN A 159 2.06 3.85 25.28
C ASN A 159 2.71 2.61 25.93
N PRO A 160 2.23 1.37 25.67
CA PRO A 160 2.92 0.16 26.12
C PRO A 160 4.37 0.06 25.65
N LEU A 161 4.66 0.46 24.42
CA LEU A 161 6.03 0.43 23.89
C LEU A 161 6.92 1.50 24.55
N ASN A 162 6.43 2.72 24.75
CA ASN A 162 7.16 3.74 25.50
C ASN A 162 7.58 3.23 26.89
N MET A 163 6.69 2.49 27.58
CA MET A 163 7.03 1.86 28.86
C MET A 163 8.12 0.79 28.75
N ILE A 164 8.17 0.03 27.65
CA ILE A 164 9.18 -1.00 27.41
C ILE A 164 10.53 -0.37 27.04
N PHE A 165 10.52 0.68 26.23
CA PHE A 165 11.73 1.40 25.81
C PHE A 165 12.24 2.39 26.86
N GLY A 166 11.44 2.69 27.89
CA GLY A 166 11.80 3.64 28.96
C GLY A 166 11.63 5.11 28.56
N GLU A 167 10.87 5.36 27.50
CA GLU A 167 10.60 6.69 26.96
C GLU A 167 9.50 7.42 27.76
N PRO A 168 9.52 8.76 27.81
CA PRO A 168 8.53 9.53 28.55
C PRO A 168 7.11 9.26 28.03
N ILE A 169 6.23 8.82 28.93
CA ILE A 169 4.85 8.50 28.57
C ILE A 169 4.13 9.79 28.16
N ASN A 170 3.75 9.86 26.88
CA ASN A 170 2.93 10.94 26.34
C ASN A 170 1.58 11.01 27.04
N GLN A 171 0.89 12.15 26.91
CA GLN A 171 -0.41 12.32 27.59
C GLN A 171 -1.39 11.22 27.17
N PRO A 172 -2.07 10.56 28.13
CA PRO A 172 -2.99 9.49 27.81
C PRO A 172 -4.13 10.01 26.94
N ILE A 173 -4.33 9.39 25.77
CA ILE A 173 -5.41 9.75 24.86
C ILE A 173 -6.74 9.28 25.47
N PRO A 174 -7.75 10.16 25.59
CA PRO A 174 -9.07 9.77 26.07
C PRO A 174 -9.68 8.65 25.22
N ALA A 175 -10.19 7.59 25.89
CA ALA A 175 -10.81 6.43 25.23
C ALA A 175 -11.95 6.81 24.25
N LEU A 176 -12.61 7.93 24.52
CA LEU A 176 -13.67 8.47 23.68
C LEU A 176 -13.17 8.83 22.26
N ILE A 177 -11.93 9.31 22.13
CA ILE A 177 -11.32 9.66 20.84
C ILE A 177 -11.10 8.39 20.02
N TYR A 178 -10.65 7.31 20.65
CA TYR A 178 -10.52 6.02 19.98
C TYR A 178 -11.87 5.45 19.57
N PHE A 179 -12.86 5.51 20.47
CA PHE A 179 -14.20 5.00 20.18
C PHE A 179 -14.79 5.69 18.94
N PHE A 180 -14.82 7.03 18.93
CA PHE A 180 -15.38 7.77 17.79
C PHE A 180 -14.48 7.70 16.55
N GLY A 181 -13.16 7.75 16.72
CA GLY A 181 -12.20 7.75 15.62
C GLY A 181 -12.17 6.41 14.88
N ILE A 182 -12.09 5.30 15.61
CA ILE A 182 -12.05 3.95 15.03
C ILE A 182 -13.41 3.57 14.49
N THR A 183 -14.49 3.78 15.26
CA THR A 183 -15.85 3.47 14.77
C THR A 183 -16.18 4.32 13.54
N GLY A 184 -15.84 5.60 13.56
CA GLY A 184 -16.01 6.50 12.41
C GLY A 184 -15.19 6.06 11.20
N SER A 185 -13.95 5.62 11.43
CA SER A 185 -13.10 5.07 10.37
C SER A 185 -13.71 3.79 9.78
N LEU A 186 -14.12 2.85 10.62
CA LEU A 186 -14.75 1.59 10.20
C LEU A 186 -16.02 1.84 9.39
N LEU A 187 -16.91 2.73 9.84
CA LEU A 187 -18.12 3.11 9.10
C LEU A 187 -17.79 3.67 7.71
N SER A 188 -16.69 4.42 7.58
CA SER A 188 -16.22 4.95 6.30
C SER A 188 -15.68 3.87 5.34
N VAL A 189 -15.37 2.68 5.85
CA VAL A 189 -14.89 1.51 5.08
C VAL A 189 -16.01 0.59 4.63
N ILE A 190 -17.16 0.57 5.33
CA ILE A 190 -18.25 -0.33 4.98
C ILE A 190 -18.81 0.05 3.61
N GLU A 191 -18.66 -0.86 2.66
CA GLU A 191 -19.18 -0.72 1.30
C GLU A 191 -20.19 -1.81 0.99
N PHE A 192 -21.42 -1.39 0.72
CA PHE A 192 -22.47 -2.25 0.22
C PHE A 192 -22.40 -2.32 -1.32
N SER A 193 -22.44 -3.55 -1.84
CA SER A 193 -22.62 -3.80 -3.26
C SER A 193 -24.09 -3.61 -3.62
N PRO A 194 -24.43 -2.73 -4.57
CA PRO A 194 -25.81 -2.62 -5.04
C PRO A 194 -26.25 -3.94 -5.69
N LYS A 195 -27.45 -4.41 -5.36
CA LYS A 195 -28.02 -5.59 -6.02
C LYS A 195 -28.10 -5.33 -7.53
N SER A 196 -27.68 -6.30 -8.34
CA SER A 196 -27.83 -6.24 -9.79
C SER A 196 -29.32 -6.30 -10.10
N PHE A 197 -29.85 -5.22 -10.69
CA PHE A 197 -31.24 -5.11 -11.14
C PHE A 197 -31.61 -6.16 -12.21
N THR A 198 -30.64 -6.85 -12.79
CA THR A 198 -30.85 -7.87 -13.83
C THR A 198 -31.62 -9.10 -13.31
N LYS A 199 -31.53 -9.42 -12.00
CA LYS A 199 -32.26 -10.57 -11.44
C LYS A 199 -33.78 -10.36 -11.39
N GLN A 200 -34.26 -9.12 -11.25
CA GLN A 200 -35.70 -8.85 -11.17
C GLN A 200 -36.40 -8.89 -12.53
N LYS A 201 -35.72 -8.58 -13.64
CA LYS A 201 -36.36 -8.62 -14.96
C LYS A 201 -36.48 -10.05 -15.50
N ILE A 202 -35.49 -10.91 -15.24
CA ILE A 202 -35.55 -12.32 -15.65
C ILE A 202 -36.56 -13.11 -14.79
N GLU A 203 -36.64 -12.90 -13.47
CA GLU A 203 -37.69 -13.53 -12.64
C GLU A 203 -39.11 -13.02 -12.94
N SER A 204 -39.26 -11.81 -13.50
CA SER A 204 -40.58 -11.29 -13.90
C SER A 204 -40.96 -11.65 -15.35
N ASP A 205 -39.99 -11.94 -16.22
CA ASP A 205 -40.22 -12.44 -17.57
C ASP A 205 -40.38 -13.98 -17.59
N GLU A 206 -39.68 -14.73 -16.73
CA GLU A 206 -39.90 -16.19 -16.54
C GLU A 206 -41.27 -16.49 -15.92
N ASN A 207 -41.71 -15.72 -14.90
CA ASN A 207 -43.06 -15.88 -14.35
C ASN A 207 -44.19 -15.46 -15.31
N LYS A 208 -43.88 -14.73 -16.38
CA LYS A 208 -44.85 -14.45 -17.46
C LYS A 208 -44.88 -15.57 -18.49
N ASN A 209 -43.73 -16.14 -18.87
CA ASN A 209 -43.67 -17.21 -19.86
C ASN A 209 -44.08 -18.59 -19.32
N SER A 210 -43.99 -18.84 -18.00
CA SER A 210 -44.46 -20.09 -17.40
C SER A 210 -45.99 -20.23 -17.36
N ASN A 211 -46.76 -19.14 -17.53
CA ASN A 211 -48.22 -19.20 -17.60
C ASN A 211 -48.76 -19.44 -19.03
N ASP A 212 -47.95 -19.22 -20.07
CA ASP A 212 -48.40 -19.34 -21.47
C ASP A 212 -48.00 -20.68 -22.12
N ASN A 213 -47.05 -21.43 -21.54
CA ASN A 213 -46.54 -22.69 -22.12
C ASN A 213 -47.24 -23.96 -21.63
N GLU A 214 -48.23 -23.88 -20.74
CA GLU A 214 -48.98 -25.07 -20.28
C GLU A 214 -50.18 -25.44 -21.19
N LYS A 215 -50.29 -24.82 -22.39
CA LYS A 215 -51.41 -25.06 -23.31
C LYS A 215 -51.09 -25.69 -24.66
N ASN A 216 -49.84 -25.92 -25.03
CA ASN A 216 -49.50 -26.47 -26.35
C ASN A 216 -48.38 -27.52 -26.29
N SER A 217 -48.68 -28.72 -25.78
CA SER A 217 -47.87 -29.90 -26.11
C SER A 217 -48.72 -31.18 -26.18
N SER A 218 -49.32 -31.40 -27.34
CA SER A 218 -49.74 -32.72 -27.79
C SER A 218 -49.60 -32.75 -29.30
N ILE A 219 -49.11 -33.87 -29.85
CA ILE A 219 -48.87 -34.17 -31.28
C ILE A 219 -47.46 -33.70 -31.72
N ASN A 220 -46.50 -34.50 -32.23
CA ASN A 220 -46.56 -35.80 -32.90
C ASN A 220 -45.22 -36.57 -32.83
N SER A 221 -45.31 -37.90 -32.95
CA SER A 221 -44.23 -38.86 -33.20
C SER A 221 -43.84 -38.92 -34.69
N GLY A 222 -42.61 -39.33 -35.01
CA GLY A 222 -42.23 -39.68 -36.39
C GLY A 222 -40.75 -40.01 -36.57
N ASP A 223 -40.46 -41.30 -36.78
CA ASP A 223 -39.19 -41.92 -37.14
C ASP A 223 -38.54 -41.35 -38.42
N GLY A 224 -37.22 -41.50 -38.52
CA GLY A 224 -36.48 -41.34 -39.78
C GLY A 224 -34.97 -41.46 -39.60
N ALA A 225 -34.43 -42.66 -39.81
CA ALA A 225 -33.01 -42.95 -40.01
C ALA A 225 -32.48 -42.27 -41.29
N VAL A 226 -31.16 -42.01 -41.39
CA VAL A 226 -30.33 -42.12 -42.61
C VAL A 226 -28.85 -41.79 -42.31
N GLU A 227 -28.03 -42.80 -42.62
CA GLU A 227 -26.70 -42.84 -43.26
C GLU A 227 -25.41 -42.23 -42.67
N GLU A 228 -24.44 -43.14 -42.64
CA GLU A 228 -22.99 -43.00 -42.57
C GLU A 228 -22.42 -42.14 -43.70
N ASN A 229 -21.31 -41.44 -43.43
CA ASN A 229 -20.34 -41.15 -44.47
C ASN A 229 -18.91 -41.22 -43.92
N LYS A 230 -18.15 -42.20 -44.43
CA LYS A 230 -16.70 -42.36 -44.31
C LYS A 230 -16.02 -41.58 -45.43
N ASN A 231 -14.85 -40.98 -45.17
CA ASN A 231 -13.75 -40.95 -46.13
C ASN A 231 -12.39 -40.64 -45.46
N SER A 232 -11.59 -41.70 -45.31
CA SER A 232 -10.21 -41.93 -45.82
C SER A 232 -9.44 -40.72 -46.39
N ASN A 233 -8.21 -40.44 -45.91
CA ASN A 233 -6.88 -40.82 -46.49
C ASN A 233 -6.56 -40.14 -47.85
N ASP A 234 -5.38 -39.66 -48.22
CA ASP A 234 -3.97 -39.92 -47.86
C ASP A 234 -3.06 -38.78 -48.41
N ASN A 235 -1.86 -38.69 -47.82
CA ASN A 235 -0.51 -38.32 -48.34
C ASN A 235 -0.32 -37.38 -49.56
N ASP A 236 0.64 -36.44 -49.47
CA ASP A 236 2.01 -36.68 -49.98
C ASP A 236 3.01 -35.53 -49.74
N ASN A 237 4.29 -35.91 -49.71
CA ASN A 237 5.51 -35.12 -49.56
C ASN A 237 5.79 -34.17 -50.75
N ASP A 238 6.48 -33.05 -50.53
CA ASP A 238 7.69 -32.72 -51.31
C ASP A 238 8.61 -31.66 -50.65
N ASN A 239 9.89 -31.80 -50.95
CA ASN A 239 11.06 -31.04 -50.52
C ASN A 239 11.12 -29.60 -51.05
N GLY A 240 11.90 -28.73 -50.39
CA GLY A 240 12.35 -27.50 -51.03
C GLY A 240 13.11 -26.50 -50.16
N ASN A 241 14.44 -26.55 -50.26
CA ASN A 241 15.47 -25.63 -49.79
C ASN A 241 15.11 -24.13 -49.65
N GLY A 242 15.61 -23.55 -48.55
CA GLY A 242 16.35 -22.28 -48.53
C GLY A 242 15.55 -20.98 -48.64
N LYS A 243 15.46 -20.23 -47.53
CA LYS A 243 15.30 -18.76 -47.54
C LYS A 243 15.59 -18.11 -46.19
N GLU A 244 16.67 -17.34 -46.17
CA GLU A 244 16.80 -15.98 -45.63
C GLU A 244 15.70 -15.52 -44.65
N VAL A 245 16.06 -15.38 -43.37
CA VAL A 245 15.23 -14.76 -42.34
C VAL A 245 15.33 -13.24 -42.48
N VAL A 246 14.45 -12.67 -43.31
CA VAL A 246 14.20 -11.23 -43.37
C VAL A 246 13.09 -10.91 -42.35
N TYR A 247 13.44 -10.23 -41.26
CA TYR A 247 12.47 -9.68 -40.32
C TYR A 247 11.68 -8.55 -41.00
N LYS A 248 10.44 -8.82 -41.42
CA LYS A 248 9.47 -7.78 -41.78
C LYS A 248 8.75 -7.30 -40.52
N HIS A 249 8.98 -6.03 -40.17
CA HIS A 249 8.08 -5.26 -39.31
C HIS A 249 6.72 -5.13 -40.00
N HIS A 250 5.69 -5.79 -39.47
CA HIS A 250 4.30 -5.51 -39.85
C HIS A 250 3.66 -4.57 -38.83
N GLU A 251 2.99 -3.56 -39.38
CA GLU A 251 2.19 -2.53 -38.71
C GLU A 251 1.19 -3.12 -37.73
N TYR A 252 1.41 -2.81 -36.44
CA TYR A 252 0.48 -3.05 -35.35
C TYR A 252 -0.22 -1.72 -35.06
N SER A 253 -1.36 -1.43 -35.70
CA SER A 253 -2.16 -0.26 -35.28
C SER A 253 -3.67 -0.38 -35.44
N ASN A 254 -4.19 -1.35 -36.20
CA ASN A 254 -5.66 -1.47 -36.40
C ASN A 254 -6.33 -2.71 -35.78
N SER A 255 -5.59 -3.60 -35.11
CA SER A 255 -6.14 -4.82 -34.47
C SER A 255 -6.65 -4.60 -33.03
N HIS A 256 -6.35 -3.45 -32.42
CA HIS A 256 -6.60 -3.26 -30.98
C HIS A 256 -8.06 -2.96 -30.61
N LYS A 257 -8.89 -2.48 -31.55
CA LYS A 257 -10.31 -2.15 -31.30
C LYS A 257 -11.22 -3.38 -31.37
N ASP A 258 -11.00 -4.26 -32.34
CA ASP A 258 -11.80 -5.50 -32.48
C ASP A 258 -11.45 -6.53 -31.38
N TYR A 259 -10.23 -6.46 -30.82
CA TYR A 259 -9.81 -7.26 -29.67
C TYR A 259 -10.42 -6.77 -28.34
N GLU A 260 -10.60 -5.46 -28.15
CA GLU A 260 -11.26 -4.93 -26.93
C GLU A 260 -12.76 -5.24 -26.91
N GLU A 261 -13.44 -5.22 -28.05
CA GLU A 261 -14.87 -5.52 -28.14
C GLU A 261 -15.16 -7.01 -27.92
N SER A 262 -14.33 -7.89 -28.49
CA SER A 262 -14.43 -9.34 -28.28
C SER A 262 -14.05 -9.78 -26.86
N VAL A 263 -13.08 -9.14 -26.21
CA VAL A 263 -12.75 -9.38 -24.79
C VAL A 263 -13.87 -8.91 -23.85
N SER A 264 -14.59 -7.83 -24.19
CA SER A 264 -15.72 -7.34 -23.39
C SER A 264 -16.91 -8.30 -23.41
N LEU A 265 -17.23 -8.87 -24.58
CA LEU A 265 -18.28 -9.89 -24.75
C LEU A 265 -17.91 -11.22 -24.10
N LEU A 266 -16.63 -11.61 -24.13
CA LEU A 266 -16.14 -12.78 -23.39
C LEU A 266 -16.16 -12.58 -21.88
N GLN A 267 -15.91 -11.37 -21.38
CA GLN A 267 -15.99 -11.05 -19.95
C GLN A 267 -17.44 -11.08 -19.42
N ASP A 268 -18.41 -10.65 -20.22
CA ASP A 268 -19.83 -10.71 -19.85
C ASP A 268 -20.37 -12.15 -19.86
N ASN A 269 -19.95 -12.97 -20.83
CA ASN A 269 -20.33 -14.40 -20.90
C ASN A 269 -19.66 -15.24 -19.80
N VAL A 270 -18.39 -14.98 -19.48
CA VAL A 270 -17.71 -15.61 -18.32
C VAL A 270 -18.33 -15.13 -17.00
N GLY A 271 -18.78 -13.88 -16.93
CA GLY A 271 -19.52 -13.33 -15.80
C GLY A 271 -20.89 -14.00 -15.57
N GLN A 272 -21.56 -14.46 -16.63
CA GLN A 272 -22.79 -15.26 -16.53
C GLN A 272 -22.52 -16.70 -16.11
N ILE A 273 -21.51 -17.38 -16.67
CA ILE A 273 -21.15 -18.76 -16.31
C ILE A 273 -20.65 -18.84 -14.84
N VAL A 274 -19.90 -17.83 -14.37
CA VAL A 274 -19.47 -17.73 -12.96
C VAL A 274 -20.64 -17.43 -12.02
N ARG A 275 -21.75 -16.84 -12.51
CA ARG A 275 -22.95 -16.58 -11.70
C ARG A 275 -23.86 -17.79 -11.57
N GLU A 276 -24.02 -18.61 -12.60
CA GLU A 276 -24.77 -19.87 -12.51
C GLU A 276 -24.05 -20.92 -11.64
N HIS A 277 -22.72 -20.98 -11.66
CA HIS A 277 -21.97 -21.84 -10.74
C HIS A 277 -21.92 -21.36 -9.28
N ARG A 278 -22.43 -20.15 -8.99
CA ARG A 278 -22.44 -19.59 -7.62
C ARG A 278 -23.59 -20.08 -6.76
N GLU A 279 -24.59 -20.76 -7.32
CA GLU A 279 -25.81 -21.16 -6.60
C GLU A 279 -25.74 -22.55 -5.92
N LYS A 280 -24.63 -23.29 -6.03
CA LYS A 280 -24.46 -24.59 -5.33
C LYS A 280 -23.15 -24.76 -4.57
N ILE A 281 -22.49 -23.67 -4.17
CA ILE A 281 -21.35 -23.79 -3.24
C ILE A 281 -21.92 -24.06 -1.83
N PRO A 282 -21.63 -25.21 -1.20
CA PRO A 282 -22.13 -25.52 0.13
C PRO A 282 -21.71 -24.43 1.12
N LEU A 283 -22.60 -24.08 2.05
CA LEU A 283 -22.40 -23.00 3.04
C LEU A 283 -21.01 -23.10 3.72
N LYS A 284 -20.56 -24.33 4.01
CA LYS A 284 -19.27 -24.63 4.61
C LYS A 284 -18.09 -24.13 3.76
N GLU A 285 -18.12 -24.32 2.44
CA GLU A 285 -17.07 -23.84 1.54
C GLU A 285 -17.08 -22.32 1.40
N ARG A 286 -18.27 -21.72 1.40
CA ARG A 286 -18.42 -20.25 1.40
C ARG A 286 -17.86 -19.63 2.67
N VAL A 287 -18.19 -20.19 3.84
CA VAL A 287 -17.64 -19.75 5.13
C VAL A 287 -16.13 -19.96 5.18
N LYS A 288 -15.62 -21.13 4.76
CA LYS A 288 -14.18 -21.41 4.70
C LYS A 288 -13.44 -20.39 3.82
N SER A 289 -13.98 -20.07 2.64
CA SER A 289 -13.42 -19.07 1.72
C SER A 289 -13.41 -17.67 2.34
N LEU A 290 -14.51 -17.27 3.00
CA LEU A 290 -14.61 -15.98 3.69
C LEU A 290 -13.61 -15.87 4.85
N VAL A 291 -13.48 -16.92 5.67
CA VAL A 291 -12.54 -16.97 6.79
C VAL A 291 -11.09 -16.89 6.28
N LEU A 292 -10.73 -17.68 5.26
CA LEU A 292 -9.40 -17.63 4.64
C LEU A 292 -9.07 -16.24 4.09
N ARG A 293 -10.04 -15.60 3.41
CA ARG A 293 -9.86 -14.24 2.90
C ARG A 293 -9.72 -13.23 4.04
N GLY A 294 -10.50 -13.37 5.11
CA GLY A 294 -10.41 -12.54 6.30
C GLY A 294 -9.03 -12.64 6.96
N ILE A 295 -8.54 -13.87 7.18
CA ILE A 295 -7.21 -14.13 7.74
C ILE A 295 -6.10 -13.52 6.86
N LYS A 296 -6.21 -13.65 5.53
CA LYS A 296 -5.26 -13.08 4.58
C LYS A 296 -5.15 -11.55 4.66
N ILE A 297 -6.20 -10.86 5.11
CA ILE A 297 -6.21 -9.40 5.30
C ILE A 297 -5.81 -9.03 6.72
N LEU A 298 -6.35 -9.74 7.72
CA LEU A 298 -6.13 -9.45 9.14
C LEU A 298 -4.68 -9.63 9.56
N ILE A 299 -3.98 -10.66 9.05
CA ILE A 299 -2.56 -10.88 9.40
C ILE A 299 -1.69 -9.71 8.94
N PRO A 300 -1.66 -9.32 7.65
CA PRO A 300 -0.91 -8.13 7.21
C PRO A 300 -1.31 -6.87 7.95
N MET A 301 -2.61 -6.66 8.20
CA MET A 301 -3.11 -5.49 8.93
C MET A 301 -2.57 -5.43 10.37
N PHE A 302 -2.57 -6.57 11.08
CA PHE A 302 -2.05 -6.65 12.44
C PHE A 302 -0.53 -6.46 12.47
N LEU A 303 0.19 -7.08 11.54
CA LEU A 303 1.63 -6.89 11.41
C LEU A 303 1.99 -5.43 11.08
N LEU A 304 1.21 -4.76 10.25
CA LEU A 304 1.35 -3.33 9.95
C LEU A 304 1.05 -2.46 11.17
N CYS A 305 0.05 -2.82 11.97
CA CYS A 305 -0.25 -2.12 13.23
C CYS A 305 0.99 -2.14 14.16
N ILE A 306 1.58 -3.33 14.35
CA ILE A 306 2.81 -3.49 15.14
C ILE A 306 3.98 -2.72 14.51
N ALA A 307 4.21 -2.87 13.20
CA ALA A 307 5.33 -2.23 12.51
C ALA A 307 5.23 -0.69 12.57
N ASN A 308 4.03 -0.12 12.41
CA ASN A 308 3.82 1.32 12.56
C ASN A 308 4.12 1.80 13.98
N ALA A 309 3.68 1.05 15.00
CA ALA A 309 3.94 1.41 16.39
C ALA A 309 5.44 1.36 16.68
N LEU A 310 6.09 0.25 16.31
CA LEU A 310 7.53 0.08 16.50
C LEU A 310 8.34 1.12 15.73
N TRP A 311 7.98 1.44 14.49
CA TRP A 311 8.68 2.45 13.68
C TRP A 311 8.68 3.84 14.35
N MET A 312 7.57 4.23 14.98
CA MET A 312 7.48 5.50 15.72
C MET A 312 8.38 5.49 16.95
N GLU A 313 8.33 4.41 17.72
CA GLU A 313 9.10 4.25 18.96
C GLU A 313 10.59 4.14 18.68
N THR A 314 10.98 3.37 17.65
CA THR A 314 12.39 3.27 17.24
C THR A 314 12.93 4.60 16.73
N THR A 315 12.08 5.45 16.14
CA THR A 315 12.50 6.80 15.74
C THR A 315 12.92 7.62 16.96
N LEU A 316 12.09 7.65 18.01
CA LEU A 316 12.40 8.38 19.24
C LEU A 316 13.61 7.77 19.94
N PHE A 317 13.59 6.46 20.14
CA PHE A 317 14.69 5.72 20.76
C PHE A 317 16.03 5.97 20.04
N TYR A 318 16.06 5.99 18.70
CA TYR A 318 17.29 6.26 17.96
C TYR A 318 17.74 7.71 18.05
N ASN A 319 16.81 8.65 18.13
CA ASN A 319 17.13 10.05 18.36
C ASN A 319 17.70 10.27 19.76
N ASP A 320 17.14 9.64 20.78
CA ASP A 320 17.49 9.90 22.17
C ASP A 320 18.76 9.12 22.58
N GLN A 321 18.86 7.85 22.19
CA GLN A 321 20.00 6.99 22.56
C GLN A 321 21.18 7.09 21.58
N PHE A 322 20.90 7.17 20.28
CA PHE A 322 21.93 7.16 19.23
C PHE A 322 22.04 8.48 18.48
N ARG A 323 21.36 9.52 18.98
CA ARG A 323 21.55 10.90 18.52
C ARG A 323 21.24 11.04 17.02
N THR A 324 20.40 10.15 16.49
CA THR A 324 20.04 10.07 15.09
C THR A 324 18.82 10.96 14.83
N ASN A 325 19.04 12.14 14.27
CA ASN A 325 17.97 13.10 14.01
C ASN A 325 17.08 12.66 12.82
N ALA A 326 16.05 13.45 12.50
CA ALA A 326 15.14 13.14 11.40
C ALA A 326 15.83 12.94 10.04
N PHE A 327 16.88 13.70 9.71
CA PHE A 327 17.59 13.53 8.44
C PHE A 327 18.36 12.21 8.41
N GLY A 328 19.01 11.88 9.53
CA GLY A 328 19.67 10.61 9.71
C GLY A 328 18.69 9.44 9.63
N TYR A 329 17.62 9.49 10.41
CA TYR A 329 16.63 8.42 10.45
C TYR A 329 15.99 8.19 9.07
N ASN A 330 15.55 9.24 8.36
CA ASN A 330 15.02 9.09 7.00
C ASN A 330 16.02 8.45 6.04
N SER A 331 17.30 8.74 6.21
CA SER A 331 18.36 8.14 5.39
C SER A 331 18.49 6.64 5.71
N LEU A 332 18.51 6.25 6.98
CA LEU A 332 18.49 4.84 7.38
C LEU A 332 17.25 4.12 6.85
N ASP A 333 16.10 4.74 7.00
CA ASP A 333 14.80 4.17 6.69
C ASP A 333 14.61 3.95 5.18
N GLN A 334 14.92 4.96 4.38
CA GLN A 334 14.56 4.97 2.96
C GLN A 334 15.71 4.57 2.03
N ILE A 335 16.96 4.88 2.39
CA ILE A 335 18.13 4.61 1.53
C ILE A 335 18.64 3.19 1.75
N LEU A 336 18.57 2.67 2.98
CA LEU A 336 18.95 1.28 3.25
C LEU A 336 17.86 0.28 2.93
N LEU A 337 16.66 0.77 2.56
CA LEU A 337 15.53 -0.08 2.20
C LEU A 337 15.87 -1.20 1.20
N PRO A 338 16.66 -0.99 0.13
CA PRO A 338 17.06 -2.05 -0.80
C PRO A 338 17.90 -3.13 -0.13
N PHE A 339 18.76 -2.78 0.82
CA PHE A 339 19.57 -3.76 1.53
C PHE A 339 18.68 -4.69 2.37
N TYR A 340 17.65 -4.14 3.02
CA TYR A 340 16.72 -4.95 3.81
C TYR A 340 15.80 -5.80 2.93
N LEU A 341 15.13 -5.19 1.96
CA LEU A 341 14.14 -5.88 1.13
C LEU A 341 14.79 -6.88 0.17
N PHE A 342 15.96 -6.60 -0.42
CA PHE A 342 16.60 -7.54 -1.32
C PHE A 342 17.20 -8.73 -0.57
N SER A 343 17.79 -8.53 0.61
CA SER A 343 18.20 -9.64 1.46
C SER A 343 17.01 -10.52 1.85
N PHE A 344 15.87 -9.90 2.21
CA PHE A 344 14.64 -10.65 2.49
C PHE A 344 14.12 -11.43 1.27
N MET A 345 14.04 -10.79 0.10
CA MET A 345 13.62 -11.45 -1.14
C MET A 345 14.57 -12.60 -1.53
N LEU A 346 15.87 -12.44 -1.29
CA LEU A 346 16.87 -13.47 -1.55
C LEU A 346 16.67 -14.67 -0.62
N VAL A 347 16.38 -14.45 0.67
CA VAL A 347 16.02 -15.52 1.60
C VAL A 347 14.76 -16.25 1.14
N ILE A 348 13.74 -15.53 0.67
CA ILE A 348 12.53 -16.13 0.09
C ILE A 348 12.87 -16.98 -1.14
N ASP A 349 13.72 -16.49 -2.04
CA ASP A 349 14.13 -17.20 -3.25
C ASP A 349 14.87 -18.51 -2.95
N LEU A 350 15.66 -18.55 -1.87
CA LEU A 350 16.41 -19.74 -1.46
C LEU A 350 15.52 -20.80 -0.80
N ILE A 351 14.41 -20.42 -0.17
CA ILE A 351 13.56 -21.33 0.62
C ILE A 351 12.25 -21.60 -0.14
N LYS A 352 12.17 -22.77 -0.80
CA LYS A 352 11.01 -23.15 -1.65
C LYS A 352 9.63 -22.96 -0.99
N PRO A 353 9.41 -23.35 0.29
CA PRO A 353 8.13 -23.10 0.96
C PRO A 353 7.78 -21.61 1.07
N LEU A 354 8.77 -20.75 1.35
CA LEU A 354 8.56 -19.29 1.43
C LEU A 354 8.29 -18.72 0.04
N LYS A 355 9.04 -19.16 -0.98
CA LYS A 355 8.80 -18.76 -2.37
C LYS A 355 7.35 -19.01 -2.79
N LYS A 356 6.79 -20.19 -2.44
CA LYS A 356 5.39 -20.53 -2.71
C LYS A 356 4.38 -19.72 -1.89
N ALA A 357 4.75 -19.30 -0.70
CA ALA A 357 3.86 -18.53 0.19
C ALA A 357 3.77 -17.05 -0.21
N PHE A 358 4.89 -16.46 -0.64
CA PHE A 358 4.99 -15.02 -0.92
C PHE A 358 4.79 -14.66 -2.40
N TYR A 359 5.17 -15.54 -3.33
CA TYR A 359 5.18 -15.23 -4.76
C TYR A 359 4.10 -15.97 -5.54
N ASN A 360 3.56 -15.30 -6.56
CA ASN A 360 2.69 -15.90 -7.57
C ASN A 360 3.47 -16.89 -8.44
N SER A 361 2.78 -17.74 -9.21
CA SER A 361 3.40 -18.70 -10.13
C SER A 361 4.47 -18.06 -11.03
N ASP A 362 4.15 -16.91 -11.60
CA ASP A 362 5.00 -16.24 -12.57
C ASP A 362 6.27 -15.68 -11.89
N ASP A 363 6.10 -15.10 -10.70
CA ASP A 363 7.19 -14.58 -9.87
C ASP A 363 8.10 -15.70 -9.33
N GLN A 364 7.63 -16.95 -9.26
CA GLN A 364 8.40 -18.09 -8.77
C GLN A 364 9.44 -18.59 -9.78
N GLU A 365 9.29 -18.31 -11.06
CA GLU A 365 10.22 -18.76 -12.10
C GLU A 365 11.40 -17.79 -12.25
N GLU A 366 11.23 -16.53 -11.88
CA GLU A 366 12.26 -15.51 -12.03
C GLU A 366 13.28 -15.50 -10.88
N SER A 367 14.54 -15.28 -11.23
CA SER A 367 15.60 -14.93 -10.28
C SER A 367 15.47 -13.47 -9.83
N LEU A 368 16.02 -13.12 -8.66
CA LEU A 368 15.99 -11.72 -8.17
C LEU A 368 16.62 -10.73 -9.15
N LEU A 369 17.76 -11.08 -9.76
CA LEU A 369 18.42 -10.20 -10.73
C LEU A 369 17.56 -10.00 -11.98
N GLN A 370 16.89 -11.06 -12.45
CA GLN A 370 15.95 -10.97 -13.56
C GLN A 370 14.76 -10.09 -13.19
N ALA A 371 14.15 -10.30 -12.03
CA ALA A 371 13.03 -9.49 -11.55
C ALA A 371 13.40 -8.00 -11.45
N VAL A 372 14.60 -7.67 -10.97
CA VAL A 372 15.09 -6.27 -10.93
C VAL A 372 15.20 -5.67 -12.34
N LYS A 373 15.78 -6.43 -13.28
CA LYS A 373 15.94 -5.98 -14.67
C LYS A 373 14.60 -5.83 -15.38
N SER A 374 13.67 -6.77 -15.17
CA SER A 374 12.31 -6.76 -15.74
C SER A 374 11.50 -5.60 -15.17
N THR A 375 11.54 -5.41 -13.85
CA THR A 375 10.87 -4.31 -13.15
C THR A 375 11.22 -2.96 -13.80
N TRP A 376 12.51 -2.68 -14.02
CA TRP A 376 12.92 -1.38 -14.58
C TRP A 376 12.43 -1.16 -16.01
N LYS A 377 12.24 -2.23 -16.80
CA LYS A 377 11.70 -2.14 -18.16
C LYS A 377 10.19 -1.93 -18.20
N GLU A 378 9.46 -2.51 -17.25
CA GLU A 378 8.00 -2.41 -17.15
C GLU A 378 7.53 -1.09 -16.52
N THR A 379 8.42 -0.40 -15.81
CA THR A 379 8.06 0.73 -14.97
C THR A 379 7.76 1.99 -15.80
N SER A 380 6.55 2.54 -15.66
CA SER A 380 6.34 3.96 -15.97
C SER A 380 7.06 4.82 -14.92
N LEU A 381 8.34 5.11 -15.19
CA LEU A 381 9.22 5.83 -14.27
C LEU A 381 8.61 7.15 -13.75
N PRO A 382 7.93 7.98 -14.56
CA PRO A 382 7.35 9.23 -14.06
C PRO A 382 6.25 9.02 -13.01
N VAL A 383 5.36 8.03 -13.21
CA VAL A 383 4.26 7.75 -12.27
C VAL A 383 4.82 7.24 -10.94
N LEU A 384 5.77 6.30 -11.01
CA LEU A 384 6.44 5.77 -9.83
C LEU A 384 7.25 6.84 -9.10
N PHE A 385 7.95 7.70 -9.86
CA PHE A 385 8.70 8.82 -9.31
C PHE A 385 7.78 9.78 -8.55
N ILE A 386 6.69 10.24 -9.17
CA ILE A 386 5.73 11.16 -8.52
C ILE A 386 5.12 10.50 -7.28
N TYR A 387 4.71 9.24 -7.38
CA TYR A 387 4.19 8.48 -6.24
C TYR A 387 5.17 8.54 -5.06
N ARG A 388 6.41 8.08 -5.27
CA ARG A 388 7.39 7.98 -4.19
C ARG A 388 7.87 9.34 -3.72
N PHE A 389 7.96 10.34 -4.59
CA PHE A 389 8.29 11.70 -4.21
C PHE A 389 7.27 12.27 -3.21
N LEU A 390 5.97 12.08 -3.46
CA LEU A 390 4.92 12.54 -2.55
C LEU A 390 4.92 11.77 -1.22
N ILE A 391 5.08 10.45 -1.24
CA ILE A 391 5.13 9.65 -0.01
C ILE A 391 6.38 9.96 0.83
N ASN A 392 7.53 10.15 0.19
CA ASN A 392 8.76 10.56 0.86
C ASN A 392 8.64 11.98 1.42
N GLY A 393 8.04 12.90 0.67
CA GLY A 393 7.72 14.24 1.17
C GLY A 393 6.81 14.20 2.41
N ARG A 394 5.80 13.31 2.41
CA ARG A 394 4.97 13.04 3.61
C ARG A 394 5.81 12.54 4.77
N ALA A 395 6.68 11.57 4.55
CA ALA A 395 7.54 11.03 5.61
C ALA A 395 8.40 12.15 6.23
N ILE A 396 9.08 12.97 5.42
CA ILE A 396 9.88 14.11 5.88
C ILE A 396 9.03 15.08 6.71
N MET A 397 7.82 15.42 6.25
CA MET A 397 6.90 16.27 7.01
C MET A 397 6.50 15.64 8.35
N TYR A 398 6.23 14.34 8.38
CA TYR A 398 5.90 13.62 9.61
C TYR A 398 7.06 13.68 10.60
N PHE A 399 8.28 13.41 10.17
CA PHE A 399 9.46 13.49 11.03
C PHE A 399 9.69 14.90 11.57
N TYR A 400 9.49 15.91 10.74
CA TYR A 400 9.57 17.30 11.21
C TYR A 400 8.52 17.60 12.29
N LEU A 401 7.28 17.16 12.09
CA LEU A 401 6.21 17.35 13.08
C LEU A 401 6.46 16.54 14.35
N ALA A 402 7.00 15.32 14.22
CA ALA A 402 7.37 14.42 15.31
C ALA A 402 8.43 15.01 16.24
N ILE A 403 9.38 15.76 15.69
CA ILE A 403 10.45 16.41 16.45
C ILE A 403 9.95 17.63 17.24
N LYS A 404 8.99 18.36 16.66
CA LYS A 404 8.55 19.65 17.20
C LYS A 404 7.39 19.53 18.18
N TYR A 405 6.59 18.47 18.03
CA TYR A 405 5.31 18.31 18.70
C TYR A 405 5.19 16.90 19.29
N ASP A 406 4.25 16.71 20.21
CA ASP A 406 3.95 15.38 20.77
C ASP A 406 3.62 14.38 19.64
N LEU A 407 4.50 13.40 19.48
CA LEU A 407 4.44 12.43 18.40
C LEU A 407 3.11 11.68 18.34
N THR A 408 2.61 11.28 19.52
CA THR A 408 1.42 10.46 19.65
C THR A 408 0.20 11.25 19.20
N LEU A 409 0.09 12.49 19.66
CA LEU A 409 -1.03 13.38 19.33
C LEU A 409 -1.00 13.75 17.83
N VAL A 410 0.15 14.17 17.32
CA VAL A 410 0.32 14.54 15.91
C VAL A 410 -0.01 13.37 14.99
N TYR A 411 0.48 12.17 15.31
CA TYR A 411 0.22 10.99 14.49
C TYR A 411 -1.25 10.59 14.49
N LEU A 412 -1.91 10.68 15.65
CA LEU A 412 -3.35 10.43 15.75
C LEU A 412 -4.14 11.44 14.91
N GLU A 413 -3.83 12.74 15.02
CA GLU A 413 -4.48 13.79 14.23
C GLU A 413 -4.28 13.59 12.72
N LEU A 414 -3.04 13.34 12.29
CA LEU A 414 -2.69 13.06 10.90
C LEU A 414 -3.47 11.85 10.37
N THR A 415 -3.56 10.78 11.16
CA THR A 415 -4.26 9.55 10.77
C THR A 415 -5.77 9.77 10.66
N LEU A 416 -6.38 10.49 11.61
CA LEU A 416 -7.79 10.85 11.57
C LEU A 416 -8.12 11.73 10.35
N ILE A 417 -7.30 12.74 10.07
CA ILE A 417 -7.46 13.57 8.86
C ILE A 417 -7.33 12.71 7.60
N ARG A 418 -6.39 11.76 7.57
CA ARG A 418 -6.18 10.84 6.45
C ARG A 418 -7.41 10.00 6.14
N VAL A 419 -8.14 9.53 7.16
CA VAL A 419 -9.39 8.77 6.96
C VAL A 419 -10.37 9.57 6.10
N VAL A 420 -10.59 10.84 6.46
CA VAL A 420 -11.54 11.72 5.76
C VAL A 420 -11.06 12.02 4.34
N LEU A 421 -9.79 12.41 4.19
CA LEU A 421 -9.26 12.74 2.88
C LEU A 421 -9.18 11.54 1.94
N ASN A 422 -8.93 10.33 2.45
CA ASN A 422 -8.80 9.15 1.60
C ASN A 422 -10.10 8.78 0.89
N TRP A 423 -11.25 8.79 1.59
CA TRP A 423 -12.51 8.46 0.93
C TRP A 423 -12.99 9.58 0.02
N LEU A 424 -12.74 10.85 0.38
CA LEU A 424 -12.99 12.01 -0.50
C LEU A 424 -12.14 11.93 -1.77
N GLY A 425 -10.85 11.64 -1.61
CA GLY A 425 -9.91 11.43 -2.71
C GLY A 425 -10.37 10.27 -3.61
N ALA A 426 -10.81 9.15 -3.03
CA ALA A 426 -11.34 8.02 -3.80
C ALA A 426 -12.56 8.41 -4.65
N ILE A 427 -13.50 9.20 -4.10
CA ILE A 427 -14.65 9.70 -4.86
C ILE A 427 -14.18 10.62 -5.98
N LEU A 428 -13.28 11.56 -5.68
CA LEU A 428 -12.76 12.52 -6.65
C LEU A 428 -12.04 11.82 -7.82
N LEU A 429 -11.21 10.82 -7.54
CA LEU A 429 -10.52 10.03 -8.56
C LEU A 429 -11.50 9.26 -9.45
N ASN A 430 -12.50 8.60 -8.85
CA ASN A 430 -13.53 7.87 -9.58
C ASN A 430 -14.44 8.80 -10.41
N LEU A 431 -14.58 10.07 -9.99
CA LEU A 431 -15.33 11.10 -10.71
C LEU A 431 -14.52 11.66 -11.89
N LEU A 432 -13.31 12.14 -11.63
CA LEU A 432 -12.53 12.94 -12.58
C LEU A 432 -11.71 12.09 -13.55
N VAL A 433 -11.08 11.03 -13.07
CA VAL A 433 -10.08 10.27 -13.85
C VAL A 433 -10.20 8.74 -13.68
N PRO A 434 -11.40 8.14 -13.82
CA PRO A 434 -11.59 6.70 -13.60
C PRO A 434 -10.75 5.82 -14.55
N LYS A 435 -10.56 6.26 -15.80
CA LYS A 435 -9.71 5.57 -16.77
C LYS A 435 -8.23 5.57 -16.37
N TRP A 436 -7.78 6.61 -15.67
CA TRP A 436 -6.37 6.75 -15.28
C TRP A 436 -5.97 5.76 -14.17
N ILE A 437 -6.87 5.50 -13.21
CA ILE A 437 -6.64 4.47 -12.18
C ILE A 437 -7.13 3.07 -12.60
N ASN A 438 -7.66 2.93 -13.83
CA ASN A 438 -8.33 1.71 -14.31
C ASN A 438 -9.42 1.23 -13.34
N ALA A 439 -10.25 2.16 -12.85
CA ALA A 439 -11.35 1.85 -11.96
C ALA A 439 -12.43 1.06 -12.70
N THR A 440 -12.83 -0.07 -12.11
CA THR A 440 -13.89 -0.91 -12.67
C THR A 440 -15.26 -0.23 -12.54
N ALA A 441 -16.19 -0.56 -13.43
CA ALA A 441 -17.56 -0.04 -13.35
C ALA A 441 -18.25 -0.41 -12.02
N GLU A 442 -17.91 -1.57 -11.45
CA GLU A 442 -18.40 -2.01 -10.16
C GLU A 442 -17.87 -1.14 -9.01
N GLU A 443 -16.58 -0.83 -8.99
CA GLU A 443 -15.97 0.08 -8.00
C GLU A 443 -16.59 1.47 -8.09
N LYS A 444 -16.76 2.00 -9.30
CA LYS A 444 -17.42 3.30 -9.50
C LYS A 444 -18.84 3.27 -8.94
N ARG A 445 -19.61 2.21 -9.24
CA ARG A 445 -20.98 2.05 -8.74
C ARG A 445 -21.04 1.94 -7.21
N LYS A 446 -20.06 1.27 -6.58
CA LYS A 446 -19.94 1.19 -5.11
C LYS A 446 -19.55 2.52 -4.48
N ALA A 447 -18.59 3.24 -5.08
CA ALA A 447 -18.13 4.53 -4.60
C ALA A 447 -19.25 5.57 -4.55
N PHE A 448 -20.13 5.57 -5.57
CA PHE A 448 -21.28 6.47 -5.66
C PHE A 448 -22.59 5.89 -5.11
N HIS A 449 -22.55 4.73 -4.46
CA HIS A 449 -23.76 4.14 -3.89
C HIS A 449 -24.27 5.02 -2.72
N PRO A 450 -25.54 5.47 -2.71
CA PRO A 450 -26.03 6.43 -1.72
C PRO A 450 -25.81 5.99 -0.27
N VAL A 451 -26.04 4.70 0.02
CA VAL A 451 -25.83 4.14 1.37
C VAL A 451 -24.36 4.24 1.78
N ASN A 452 -23.42 4.00 0.86
CA ASN A 452 -21.99 4.06 1.17
C ASN A 452 -21.55 5.50 1.42
N ILE A 453 -22.08 6.46 0.65
CA ILE A 453 -21.84 7.89 0.87
C ILE A 453 -22.36 8.32 2.25
N VAL A 454 -23.59 7.93 2.60
CA VAL A 454 -24.18 8.24 3.93
C VAL A 454 -23.32 7.66 5.06
N LEU A 455 -22.86 6.42 4.93
CA LEU A 455 -21.97 5.79 5.93
C LEU A 455 -20.62 6.51 6.05
N LYS A 456 -20.02 6.94 4.93
CA LYS A 456 -18.79 7.75 4.93
C LYS A 456 -19.01 9.13 5.58
N CYS A 457 -20.17 9.76 5.36
CA CYS A 457 -20.54 11.01 6.02
C CYS A 457 -20.71 10.83 7.54
N ILE A 458 -21.45 9.80 7.97
CA ILE A 458 -21.62 9.47 9.41
C ILE A 458 -20.26 9.15 10.03
N GLY A 459 -19.43 8.36 9.35
CA GLY A 459 -18.09 8.02 9.79
C GLY A 459 -17.20 9.26 9.94
N THR A 460 -17.29 10.20 8.98
CA THR A 460 -16.59 11.49 9.03
C THR A 460 -17.03 12.31 10.23
N VAL A 461 -18.32 12.34 10.58
CA VAL A 461 -18.80 13.03 11.79
C VAL A 461 -18.11 12.46 13.04
N GLY A 462 -18.00 11.14 13.17
CA GLY A 462 -17.27 10.51 14.29
C GLY A 462 -15.78 10.92 14.34
N VAL A 463 -15.12 10.94 13.18
CA VAL A 463 -13.72 11.38 13.08
C VAL A 463 -13.57 12.86 13.44
N VAL A 464 -14.46 13.73 12.97
CA VAL A 464 -14.43 15.17 13.29
C VAL A 464 -14.69 15.40 14.79
N VAL A 465 -15.65 14.69 15.39
CA VAL A 465 -15.88 14.76 16.84
C VAL A 465 -14.61 14.37 17.61
N SER A 466 -13.90 13.33 17.16
CA SER A 466 -12.63 12.89 17.74
C SER A 466 -11.56 13.99 17.66
N LEU A 467 -11.41 14.63 16.49
CA LEU A 467 -10.50 15.76 16.29
C LEU A 467 -10.86 16.97 17.15
N ILE A 468 -12.15 17.28 17.34
CA ILE A 468 -12.60 18.38 18.21
C ILE A 468 -12.26 18.07 19.67
N ILE A 469 -12.47 16.84 20.13
CA ILE A 469 -12.13 16.43 21.50
C ILE A 469 -10.61 16.51 21.72
N LEU A 470 -9.82 16.08 20.74
CA LEU A 470 -8.35 16.13 20.80
C LEU A 470 -7.80 17.57 20.78
N ASN A 471 -8.53 18.49 20.16
CA ASN A 471 -8.11 19.89 20.02
C ASN A 471 -8.54 20.79 21.18
N LYS A 472 -9.54 20.38 21.97
CA LYS A 472 -9.86 21.01 23.27
C LYS A 472 -8.76 20.75 24.29
#